data_AF-A0A239GH94-F1
#
_entry.id   AF-A0A239GH94-F1
#
_cell.length_a   1.000
_cell.length_b   1.000
_cell.length_c   1.000
_cell.angle_alpha   90.00
_cell.angle_beta   90.00
_cell.angle_gamma   90.00
#
_symmetry.space_group_name_H-M   'P 1'
#
loop_
_entity.id
_entity.type
_entity.pdbx_description
1 polymer ?
#
loop_
_entity_poly.entity_id
_entity_poly.type
_entity_poly.pdbx_seq_one_letter_code
_entity_poly.pdbx_strand_id
1 'polypeptide(L)'
;MNIITKPKTKVDTEILEQILTEENVERQVIVKCYLENGPMEQMIRIWQSTFLIPKESSDKSKLLNADNITFFPFWTFIKPKQKYQFTLIFEGLPRGCKFFDLIEEIPQSGGFSITNIPRNQMDVYHVQI
;
A
#
# COMPACT_ATOMS: atom_id res chain seq x y z
N MET A 1 26.87 41.57 -25.92
CA MET A 1 25.80 40.75 -25.31
C MET A 1 26.30 39.31 -25.29
N ASN A 2 26.65 38.76 -24.11
CA ASN A 2 27.00 37.34 -23.98
C ASN A 2 25.77 36.55 -23.55
N ILE A 3 25.32 35.65 -24.41
CA ILE A 3 24.29 34.65 -24.11
C ILE A 3 24.98 33.50 -23.40
N ILE A 4 24.78 33.41 -22.08
CA ILE A 4 25.23 32.26 -21.28
C ILE A 4 24.21 31.13 -21.50
N THR A 5 24.51 30.22 -22.43
CA THR A 5 23.74 28.98 -22.60
C THR A 5 24.03 28.04 -21.44
N LYS A 6 22.99 27.74 -20.63
CA LYS A 6 23.07 26.71 -19.57
C LYS A 6 23.54 25.38 -20.16
N PRO A 7 24.49 24.68 -19.53
CA PRO A 7 24.95 23.39 -20.04
C PRO A 7 23.81 22.37 -19.96
N LYS A 8 23.52 21.68 -21.08
CA LYS A 8 22.66 20.50 -21.08
C LYS A 8 23.49 19.31 -20.60
N THR A 9 23.47 19.05 -19.30
CA THR A 9 24.04 17.83 -18.72
C THR A 9 23.22 16.64 -19.20
N LYS A 10 23.85 15.68 -19.89
CA LYS A 10 23.26 14.35 -20.12
C LYS A 10 23.28 13.62 -18.79
N VAL A 11 22.13 13.54 -18.14
CA VAL A 11 21.95 12.76 -16.92
C VAL A 11 21.81 11.29 -17.33
N ASP A 12 22.56 10.41 -16.68
CA ASP A 12 22.48 8.97 -16.91
C ASP A 12 21.10 8.47 -16.46
N THR A 13 20.38 7.82 -17.38
CA THR A 13 19.03 7.31 -17.14
C THR A 13 19.01 6.25 -16.05
N GLU A 14 20.07 5.46 -15.91
CA GLU A 14 20.15 4.40 -14.90
C GLU A 14 20.24 5.00 -13.48
N ILE A 15 21.02 6.09 -13.33
CA ILE A 15 21.15 6.81 -12.05
C ILE A 15 19.82 7.47 -11.68
N LEU A 16 19.09 8.04 -12.65
CA LEU A 16 17.76 8.61 -12.41
C LEU A 16 16.76 7.56 -11.94
N GLU A 17 16.74 6.38 -12.57
CA GLU A 17 15.86 5.27 -12.19
C GLU A 17 16.17 4.75 -10.79
N GLN A 18 17.46 4.67 -10.41
CA GLN A 18 17.87 4.30 -9.06
C GLN A 18 17.39 5.33 -8.02
N ILE A 19 17.62 6.63 -8.26
CA ILE A 19 17.17 7.71 -7.35
C ILE A 19 15.64 7.70 -7.19
N LEU A 20 14.90 7.53 -8.29
CA LEU A 20 13.44 7.45 -8.26
C LEU A 20 12.95 6.20 -7.51
N THR A 21 13.67 5.09 -7.62
CA THR A 21 13.35 3.85 -6.90
C THR A 21 13.58 4.03 -5.40
N GLU A 22 14.73 4.59 -5.01
CA GLU A 22 15.06 4.89 -3.61
C GLU A 22 14.06 5.89 -2.99
N GLU A 23 13.75 6.99 -3.67
CA GLU A 23 12.73 7.95 -3.21
C GLU A 23 11.34 7.31 -3.03
N ASN A 24 10.97 6.35 -3.88
CA ASN A 24 9.68 5.65 -3.74
C ASN A 24 9.70 4.65 -2.58
N VAL A 25 10.84 4.01 -2.31
CA VAL A 25 11.02 3.18 -1.11
C VAL A 25 10.93 4.04 0.15
N GLU A 26 11.51 5.25 0.16
CA GLU A 26 11.42 6.18 1.28
C GLU A 26 10.01 6.73 1.53
N ARG A 27 9.10 6.63 0.56
CA ARG A 27 7.71 7.13 0.67
C ARG A 27 6.68 6.05 0.94
N GLN A 28 7.08 4.83 1.31
CA GLN A 28 6.14 3.72 1.51
C GLN A 28 5.09 4.01 2.59
N VAL A 29 3.89 3.45 2.40
CA VAL A 29 2.82 3.47 3.39
C VAL A 29 2.66 2.08 3.99
N ILE A 30 2.67 2.01 5.31
CA ILE A 30 2.60 0.75 6.07
C ILE A 30 1.22 0.65 6.73
N VAL A 31 0.47 -0.40 6.41
CA VAL A 31 -0.83 -0.67 7.04
C VAL A 31 -0.76 -1.98 7.82
N LYS A 32 -0.79 -1.87 9.15
CA LYS A 32 -0.88 -2.99 10.08
C LYS A 32 -2.34 -3.38 10.26
N CYS A 33 -2.66 -4.59 9.84
CA CYS A 33 -4.01 -5.12 9.82
C CYS A 33 -4.22 -6.07 10.99
N TYR A 34 -5.38 -5.96 11.65
CA TYR A 34 -5.75 -6.76 12.81
C TYR A 34 -7.08 -7.45 12.52
N LEU A 35 -7.11 -8.76 12.73
CA LEU A 35 -8.29 -9.59 12.57
C LEU A 35 -8.54 -10.37 13.86
N GLU A 36 -9.78 -10.36 14.35
CA GLU A 36 -10.22 -11.22 15.44
C GLU A 36 -11.07 -12.36 14.87
N ASN A 37 -10.51 -13.57 14.81
CA ASN A 37 -11.25 -14.71 14.28
C ASN A 37 -12.34 -15.17 15.26
N GLY A 38 -13.48 -15.54 14.71
CA GLY A 38 -14.62 -16.11 15.42
C GLY A 38 -14.39 -17.55 15.91
N PRO A 39 -15.47 -18.25 16.32
CA PRO A 39 -15.39 -19.60 16.87
C PRO A 39 -15.11 -20.69 15.83
N MET A 40 -15.07 -20.36 14.54
CA MET A 40 -14.81 -21.29 13.44
C MET A 40 -13.44 -21.04 12.84
N GLU A 41 -12.88 -22.05 12.17
CA GLU A 41 -11.69 -21.87 11.35
C GLU A 41 -12.00 -20.92 10.18
N GLN A 42 -11.07 -20.01 9.92
CA GLN A 42 -11.16 -19.09 8.80
C GLN A 42 -9.89 -19.14 7.96
N MET A 43 -10.04 -18.79 6.69
CA MET A 43 -8.94 -18.66 5.75
C MET A 43 -8.97 -17.26 5.20
N ILE A 44 -7.81 -16.60 5.21
CA ILE A 44 -7.65 -15.27 4.62
C ILE A 44 -6.53 -15.30 3.59
N ARG A 45 -6.57 -14.33 2.69
CA ARG A 45 -5.54 -14.07 1.70
C ARG A 45 -5.64 -12.61 1.28
N ILE A 46 -4.62 -12.13 0.59
CA ILE A 46 -4.63 -10.79 -0.02
C ILE A 46 -4.42 -10.90 -1.53
N TRP A 47 -5.07 -10.04 -2.30
CA TRP A 47 -4.82 -9.91 -3.72
C TRP A 47 -3.82 -8.80 -4.01
N GLN A 48 -3.02 -8.99 -5.07
CA GLN A 48 -2.12 -7.93 -5.56
C GLN A 48 -2.90 -6.68 -6.00
N SER A 49 -4.17 -6.84 -6.39
CA SER A 49 -5.12 -5.77 -6.69
C SER A 49 -5.71 -5.12 -5.43
N THR A 50 -4.88 -4.92 -4.41
CA THR A 50 -5.21 -4.13 -3.23
C THR A 50 -4.53 -2.77 -3.34
N PHE A 51 -5.27 -1.70 -3.05
CA PHE A 51 -4.84 -0.34 -3.27
C PHE A 51 -5.16 0.57 -2.10
N LEU A 52 -4.34 1.61 -1.94
CA LEU A 52 -4.77 2.84 -1.28
C LEU A 52 -5.32 3.79 -2.32
N ILE A 53 -6.56 4.26 -2.12
CA ILE A 53 -7.26 5.14 -3.05
C ILE A 53 -7.41 6.51 -2.38
N PRO A 54 -6.58 7.50 -2.73
CA PRO A 54 -6.72 8.87 -2.23
C PRO A 54 -8.06 9.46 -2.64
N LYS A 55 -8.68 10.26 -1.77
CA LYS A 55 -9.92 10.98 -2.11
C LYS A 55 -9.66 12.18 -3.02
N GLU A 56 -8.46 12.75 -2.95
CA GLU A 56 -8.06 13.94 -3.68
C GLU A 56 -7.33 13.66 -5.00
N SER A 57 -7.13 12.38 -5.38
CA SER A 57 -6.42 11.99 -6.60
C SER A 57 -7.05 10.74 -7.24
N SER A 58 -6.90 10.59 -8.55
CA SER A 58 -7.21 9.34 -9.26
C SER A 58 -6.09 8.30 -9.15
N ASP A 59 -4.89 8.73 -8.74
CA ASP A 59 -3.71 7.87 -8.67
C ASP A 59 -3.78 6.98 -7.43
N LYS A 60 -3.94 5.68 -7.66
CA LYS A 60 -3.96 4.66 -6.60
C LYS A 60 -2.53 4.27 -6.22
N SER A 61 -2.25 4.17 -4.93
CA SER A 61 -0.98 3.61 -4.44
C SER A 61 -1.08 2.09 -4.40
N LYS A 62 -0.18 1.40 -5.09
CA LYS A 62 -0.22 -0.06 -5.26
C LYS A 62 0.35 -0.79 -4.05
N LEU A 63 -0.16 -2.00 -3.79
CA LEU A 63 0.46 -2.94 -2.86
C LEU A 63 1.80 -3.41 -3.43
N LEU A 64 2.89 -3.14 -2.70
CA LEU A 64 4.24 -3.57 -3.02
C LEU A 64 4.53 -4.94 -2.45
N ASN A 65 4.17 -5.17 -1.19
CA ASN A 65 4.41 -6.43 -0.50
C ASN A 65 3.46 -6.63 0.68
N ALA A 66 3.39 -7.85 1.19
CA ALA A 66 2.65 -8.21 2.39
C ALA A 66 3.48 -9.15 3.27
N ASP A 67 3.36 -8.99 4.58
CA ASP A 67 4.02 -9.81 5.59
C ASP A 67 2.99 -10.50 6.49
N ASN A 68 3.26 -11.76 6.82
CA ASN A 68 2.39 -12.65 7.60
C ASN A 68 0.97 -12.86 7.02
N ILE A 69 0.79 -12.74 5.70
CA ILE A 69 -0.40 -13.16 4.96
C ILE A 69 0.01 -13.67 3.57
N THR A 70 -0.70 -14.64 3.05
CA THR A 70 -0.43 -15.20 1.71
C THR A 70 -1.17 -14.42 0.62
N PHE A 71 -0.49 -14.24 -0.51
CA PHE A 71 -1.12 -13.75 -1.72
C PHE A 71 -2.02 -14.81 -2.38
N PHE A 72 -3.10 -14.37 -3.04
CA PHE A 72 -3.85 -15.20 -3.98
C PHE A 72 -2.89 -15.91 -4.96
N PRO A 73 -3.08 -17.21 -5.25
CA PRO A 73 -4.23 -18.05 -4.90
C PRO A 73 -4.13 -18.75 -3.53
N PHE A 74 -3.02 -18.59 -2.82
CA PHE A 74 -2.76 -19.29 -1.57
C PHE A 74 -3.52 -18.69 -0.39
N TRP A 75 -3.73 -19.51 0.62
CA TRP A 75 -4.52 -19.17 1.80
C TRP A 75 -3.71 -19.30 3.07
N THR A 76 -3.97 -18.36 3.98
CA THR A 76 -3.47 -18.35 5.35
C THR A 76 -4.58 -18.87 6.25
N PHE A 77 -4.30 -19.95 6.97
CA PHE A 77 -5.26 -20.55 7.91
C PHE A 77 -5.18 -19.86 9.26
N ILE A 78 -6.34 -19.50 9.80
CA ILE A 78 -6.47 -18.86 11.11
C ILE A 78 -7.29 -19.77 12.01
N LYS A 79 -6.70 -20.13 13.17
CA LYS A 79 -7.35 -21.00 14.14
C LYS A 79 -8.53 -20.28 14.81
N PRO A 80 -9.53 -21.01 15.31
CA PRO A 80 -10.65 -20.42 16.03
C PRO A 80 -10.19 -19.55 17.20
N LYS A 81 -10.86 -18.42 17.41
CA LYS A 81 -10.61 -17.47 18.52
C LYS A 81 -9.19 -16.90 18.55
N GLN A 82 -8.47 -16.97 17.44
CA GLN A 82 -7.13 -16.41 17.32
C GLN A 82 -7.19 -14.95 16.89
N LYS A 83 -6.41 -14.09 17.55
CA LYS A 83 -6.07 -12.77 17.03
C LYS A 83 -4.97 -12.92 15.99
N TYR A 84 -5.19 -12.38 14.81
CA TYR A 84 -4.27 -12.48 13.69
C TYR A 84 -3.84 -11.08 13.23
N GLN A 85 -2.57 -10.96 12.85
CA GLN A 85 -1.96 -9.69 12.45
C GLN A 85 -1.14 -9.88 11.20
N PHE A 86 -1.24 -8.95 10.28
CA PHE A 86 -0.42 -8.93 9.07
C PHE A 86 -0.13 -7.49 8.66
N THR A 87 0.89 -7.31 7.81
CA THR A 87 1.31 -5.98 7.37
C THR A 87 1.19 -5.90 5.85
N LEU A 88 0.61 -4.81 5.37
CA LEU A 88 0.57 -4.46 3.95
C LEU A 88 1.47 -3.25 3.71
N ILE A 89 2.29 -3.31 2.68
CA ILE A 89 3.27 -2.27 2.33
C ILE A 89 2.91 -1.74 0.95
N PHE A 90 2.64 -0.44 0.85
CA PHE A 90 2.20 0.22 -0.37
C PHE A 90 3.22 1.25 -0.86
N GLU A 91 3.08 1.62 -2.14
CA GLU A 91 3.65 2.86 -2.66
C GLU A 91 3.18 4.06 -1.83
N GLY A 92 3.92 5.17 -1.93
CA GLY A 92 3.56 6.39 -1.22
C GLY A 92 2.26 7.02 -1.70
N LEU A 93 1.58 7.69 -0.77
CA LEU A 93 0.41 8.50 -1.08
C LEU A 93 0.83 9.83 -1.73
N PRO A 94 0.07 10.36 -2.70
CA PRO A 94 0.33 11.66 -3.31
C PRO A 94 0.46 12.78 -2.26
N ARG A 95 1.34 13.77 -2.48
CA ARG A 95 1.65 14.83 -1.49
C ARG A 95 0.42 15.60 -0.95
N GLY A 96 -0.66 15.70 -1.73
CA GLY A 96 -1.89 16.39 -1.34
C GLY A 96 -2.95 15.52 -0.66
N CYS A 97 -2.71 14.22 -0.49
CA CYS A 97 -3.67 13.28 0.09
C CYS A 97 -3.98 13.64 1.54
N LYS A 98 -5.27 13.78 1.87
CA LYS A 98 -5.76 14.00 3.24
C LYS A 98 -6.52 12.80 3.76
N PHE A 99 -7.27 12.13 2.88
CA PHE A 99 -7.99 10.91 3.19
C PHE A 99 -7.78 9.89 2.08
N PHE A 100 -7.78 8.62 2.45
CA PHE A 100 -7.72 7.53 1.49
C PHE A 100 -8.56 6.35 1.97
N ASP A 101 -8.89 5.46 1.03
CA ASP A 101 -9.49 4.16 1.34
C ASP A 101 -8.46 3.06 1.13
N LEU A 102 -8.54 1.98 1.90
CA LEU A 102 -7.87 0.71 1.62
C LEU A 102 -8.90 -0.22 0.98
N ILE A 103 -8.73 -0.53 -0.30
CA ILE A 103 -9.69 -1.31 -1.09
C ILE A 103 -8.97 -2.46 -1.78
N GLU A 104 -9.49 -3.66 -1.59
CA GLU A 104 -9.11 -4.86 -2.34
C GLU A 104 -10.09 -5.06 -3.50
N GLU A 105 -9.63 -4.79 -4.73
CA GLU A 105 -10.43 -4.89 -5.94
C GLU A 105 -10.35 -6.32 -6.49
N ILE A 106 -11.40 -7.09 -6.20
CA ILE A 106 -11.44 -8.52 -6.56
C ILE A 106 -12.72 -8.86 -7.32
N PRO A 107 -12.69 -9.88 -8.20
CA PRO A 107 -13.86 -10.29 -8.98
C PRO A 107 -14.89 -11.09 -8.18
N GLN A 108 -14.69 -11.24 -6.86
CA GLN A 108 -15.52 -12.03 -5.96
C GLN A 108 -15.92 -11.22 -4.72
N SER A 109 -16.89 -11.69 -3.94
CA SER A 109 -17.20 -11.07 -2.65
C SER A 109 -16.10 -11.31 -1.61
N GLY A 110 -16.12 -10.51 -0.54
CA GLY A 110 -15.25 -10.69 0.63
C GLY A 110 -13.89 -9.99 0.54
N GLY A 111 -13.73 -9.03 -0.36
CA GLY A 111 -12.53 -8.18 -0.40
C GLY A 111 -12.51 -7.17 0.75
N PHE A 112 -11.32 -6.82 1.22
CA PHE A 112 -11.15 -5.80 2.25
C PHE A 112 -11.57 -4.41 1.77
N SER A 113 -12.30 -3.69 2.61
CA SER A 113 -12.74 -2.32 2.34
C SER A 113 -12.81 -1.51 3.63
N ILE A 114 -11.83 -0.62 3.80
CA ILE A 114 -11.77 0.34 4.91
C ILE A 114 -11.72 1.74 4.30
N THR A 115 -12.69 2.59 4.65
CA THR A 115 -12.87 3.88 3.99
C THR A 115 -12.55 5.07 4.89
N ASN A 116 -12.21 6.19 4.28
CA ASN A 116 -12.01 7.49 4.93
C ASN A 116 -10.92 7.48 6.02
N ILE A 117 -9.80 6.79 5.76
CA ILE A 117 -8.64 6.78 6.63
C ILE A 117 -7.95 8.16 6.54
N PRO A 118 -7.84 8.93 7.64
CA PRO A 118 -7.15 10.21 7.63
C PRO A 118 -5.64 10.00 7.52
N ARG A 119 -4.97 10.70 6.60
CA ARG A 119 -3.53 10.64 6.44
C ARG A 119 -2.81 11.20 7.67
N ASN A 120 -1.75 10.54 8.11
CA ASN A 120 -0.87 11.00 9.17
C ASN A 120 0.56 11.23 8.65
N GLN A 121 1.41 11.85 9.47
CA GLN A 121 2.78 12.22 9.07
C GLN A 121 3.75 11.04 8.99
N MET A 122 3.42 9.91 9.63
CA MET A 122 4.28 8.73 9.66
C MET A 122 4.01 7.79 8.49
N ASP A 123 2.87 7.94 7.81
CA ASP A 123 2.34 7.00 6.83
C ASP A 123 2.32 5.53 7.35
N VAL A 124 2.13 5.39 8.66
CA VAL A 124 1.89 4.11 9.34
C VAL A 124 0.48 4.11 9.93
N TYR A 125 -0.30 3.10 9.57
CA TYR A 125 -1.72 2.98 9.93
C TYR A 125 -2.00 1.63 10.60
N HIS A 126 -2.99 1.63 11.48
CA HIS A 126 -3.48 0.43 12.14
C HIS A 126 -4.97 0.31 11.86
N VAL A 127 -5.40 -0.79 11.27
CA VAL A 127 -6.79 -1.01 10.87
C VAL A 127 -7.28 -2.37 11.35
N GLN A 128 -8.55 -2.41 11.75
CA GLN A 128 -9.26 -3.66 12.01
C GLN A 128 -9.99 -4.09 10.75
N ILE A 129 -9.89 -5.36 10.41
CA ILE A 129 -10.46 -5.99 9.21
C ILE A 129 -11.44 -7.08 9.63
#